data_AF-A0A813SDZ7-F1
#
_entry.id   AF-A0A813SDZ7-F1
#
_cell.length_a   1.000
_cell.length_b   1.000
_cell.length_c   1.000
_cell.angle_alpha   90.00
_cell.angle_beta   90.00
_cell.angle_gamma   90.00
#
_symmetry.space_group_name_H-M   'P 1'
#
loop_
_entity.id
_entity.type
_entity.pdbx_description
1 polymer ?
#
loop_
_entity_poly.entity_id
_entity_poly.type
_entity_poly.pdbx_seq_one_letter_code
_entity_poly.pdbx_strand_id
1 'polypeptide(L)'
;MTVTGRHDWYLDDISVKDPSSVEMLTNGDFESSPTLTGWNTGSGGAISSTQSHSSSYSFYVSSNTVWISQSFSAISGVLYTISFWVYLDQTHNGSDNPVLDVTMN
;
A
#
# COMPACT_ATOMS: atom_id res chain seq x y z
N MET A 1 18.08 -19.02 15.35
CA MET A 1 16.87 -18.57 16.06
C MET A 1 15.99 -17.93 15.00
N THR A 2 14.93 -18.63 14.60
CA THR A 2 14.03 -18.19 13.54
C THR A 2 12.84 -17.53 14.22
N VAL A 3 12.62 -16.24 13.95
CA VAL A 3 11.37 -15.59 14.34
C VAL A 3 10.38 -15.84 13.21
N THR A 4 9.31 -16.56 13.52
CA THR A 4 8.20 -16.83 12.59
C THR A 4 7.05 -15.94 13.02
N GLY A 5 6.70 -14.95 12.19
CA GLY A 5 5.56 -14.07 12.41
C GLY A 5 5.05 -13.52 11.08
N ARG A 6 3.91 -14.04 10.60
CA ARG A 6 3.22 -13.58 9.40
C ARG A 6 2.36 -12.37 9.78
N HIS A 7 2.70 -11.19 9.26
CA HIS A 7 1.88 -10.00 9.44
C HIS A 7 1.08 -9.79 8.16
N ASP A 8 -0.23 -9.92 8.28
CA ASP A 8 -1.15 -9.63 7.21
C ASP A 8 -1.39 -8.12 7.22
N TRP A 9 -1.15 -7.45 6.09
CA TRP A 9 -1.40 -6.02 5.97
C TRP A 9 -2.11 -5.69 4.68
N TYR A 10 -2.90 -4.63 4.76
CA TYR A 10 -3.73 -4.11 3.69
C TYR A 10 -3.38 -2.64 3.48
N LEU A 11 -3.23 -2.25 2.22
CA LEU A 11 -2.92 -0.89 1.79
C LEU A 11 -3.99 -0.47 0.79
N ASP A 12 -4.54 0.72 0.98
CA ASP A 12 -5.64 1.24 0.19
C ASP A 12 -5.56 2.76 0.06
N ASP A 13 -6.33 3.34 -0.87
CA ASP A 13 -6.46 4.78 -1.10
C ASP A 13 -5.13 5.55 -1.17
N ILE A 14 -4.16 4.98 -1.88
CA ILE A 14 -2.88 5.65 -2.12
C ILE A 14 -3.13 6.79 -3.11
N SER A 15 -2.77 8.00 -2.71
CA SER A 15 -2.99 9.20 -3.51
C SER A 15 -1.74 10.07 -3.48
N VAL A 16 -1.39 10.59 -4.66
CA VAL A 16 -0.39 11.64 -4.80
C VAL A 16 -1.03 12.74 -5.63
N LYS A 17 -1.24 13.91 -5.03
CA LYS A 17 -1.88 15.05 -5.70
C LYS A 17 -0.93 16.20 -5.90
N ASP A 18 -0.98 16.81 -7.07
CA ASP A 18 -0.34 18.10 -7.34
C ASP A 18 -1.08 19.24 -6.61
N PRO A 19 -0.57 20.49 -6.63
CA PRO A 19 -1.26 21.64 -6.02
C PRO A 19 -2.64 21.95 -6.63
N SER A 20 -2.91 21.46 -7.84
CA SER A 20 -4.20 21.59 -8.52
C SER A 20 -5.17 20.46 -8.12
N SER A 21 -4.79 19.61 -7.17
CA SER A 21 -5.53 18.42 -6.71
C SER A 21 -5.73 17.34 -7.79
N VAL A 22 -4.90 17.33 -8.83
CA VAL A 22 -4.88 16.29 -9.85
C VAL A 22 -4.16 15.06 -9.30
N GLU A 23 -4.81 13.90 -9.40
CA GLU A 23 -4.22 12.62 -9.02
C GLU A 23 -3.10 12.23 -10.01
N MET A 24 -1.94 11.88 -9.44
CA MET A 24 -0.74 11.52 -10.20
C MET A 24 -0.59 9.99 -10.34
N LEU A 25 -1.30 9.22 -9.51
CA LEU A 25 -1.30 7.77 -9.57
C LEU A 25 -2.48 7.22 -10.36
N THR A 26 -2.31 6.03 -10.89
CA THR A 26 -3.39 5.22 -11.45
C THR A 26 -3.77 4.12 -10.46
N ASN A 27 -5.08 3.93 -10.25
CA ASN A 27 -5.63 2.81 -9.47
C ASN A 27 -5.01 2.72 -8.06
N GLY A 28 -4.92 3.86 -7.37
CA GLY A 28 -4.46 3.91 -5.97
C GLY A 28 -5.49 3.41 -4.94
N ASP A 29 -6.75 3.31 -5.37
CA ASP A 29 -7.90 2.75 -4.65
C ASP A 29 -8.08 1.24 -4.91
N PHE A 30 -7.26 0.64 -5.79
CA PHE A 30 -7.28 -0.78 -6.12
C PHE A 30 -8.60 -1.35 -6.69
N GLU A 31 -9.53 -0.50 -7.11
CA GLU A 31 -10.85 -0.91 -7.62
C GLU A 31 -10.82 -1.45 -9.06
N SER A 32 -9.69 -1.32 -9.78
CA SER A 32 -9.46 -1.95 -11.10
C SER A 32 -9.19 -3.46 -11.02
N SER A 33 -9.85 -4.14 -10.07
CA SER A 33 -9.73 -5.56 -9.80
C SER A 33 -10.02 -6.42 -11.06
N PRO A 34 -9.43 -7.62 -11.15
CA PRO A 34 -8.53 -8.28 -10.20
C PRO A 34 -7.05 -7.87 -10.41
N THR A 35 -6.77 -6.74 -11.07
CA THR A 35 -5.41 -6.37 -11.49
C THR A 35 -4.81 -5.26 -10.65
N LEU A 36 -3.50 -5.35 -10.40
CA LEU A 36 -2.68 -4.27 -9.85
C LEU A 36 -2.28 -3.29 -10.97
N THR A 37 -3.25 -2.79 -11.72
CA THR A 37 -2.99 -1.91 -12.87
C THR A 37 -2.16 -0.70 -12.45
N GLY A 38 -1.06 -0.45 -13.16
CA GLY A 38 -0.12 0.65 -12.87
C GLY A 38 0.90 0.37 -11.77
N TRP A 39 0.76 -0.72 -11.01
CA TRP A 39 1.63 -1.02 -9.87
C TRP A 39 2.61 -2.15 -10.17
N ASN A 40 3.85 -1.98 -9.69
CA ASN A 40 4.84 -3.04 -9.60
C ASN A 40 4.86 -3.57 -8.18
N THR A 41 4.88 -4.90 -8.01
CA THR A 41 4.92 -5.54 -6.69
C THR A 41 5.99 -6.62 -6.63
N GLY A 42 6.54 -6.82 -5.44
CA GLY A 42 7.25 -8.05 -5.10
C GLY A 42 6.31 -9.27 -5.14
N SER A 43 6.89 -10.47 -5.16
CA SER A 43 6.11 -11.71 -5.09
C SER A 43 5.37 -11.80 -3.74
N GLY A 44 4.08 -12.14 -3.77
CA GLY A 44 3.27 -12.35 -2.57
C GLY A 44 2.28 -11.23 -2.22
N GLY A 45 2.18 -10.18 -3.05
CA GLY A 45 1.12 -9.18 -2.98
C GLY A 45 -0.03 -9.47 -3.94
N ALA A 46 -1.27 -9.20 -3.54
CA ALA A 46 -2.46 -9.43 -4.35
C ALA A 46 -3.58 -8.44 -4.02
N ILE A 47 -4.56 -8.30 -4.92
CA ILE A 47 -5.82 -7.61 -4.62
C ILE A 47 -6.65 -8.47 -3.67
N SER A 48 -7.25 -7.85 -2.65
CA SER A 48 -8.14 -8.52 -1.69
C SER A 48 -9.39 -7.70 -1.43
N SER A 49 -10.51 -8.38 -1.20
CA SER A 49 -11.77 -7.80 -0.72
C SER A 49 -12.05 -8.10 0.76
N THR A 50 -11.06 -8.61 1.48
CA THR A 50 -11.23 -8.99 2.90
C THR A 50 -11.26 -7.76 3.81
N GLN A 51 -10.41 -6.77 3.53
CA GLN A 51 -10.30 -5.53 4.28
C GLN A 51 -9.97 -4.41 3.30
N SER A 52 -10.86 -3.42 3.19
CA SER A 52 -10.72 -2.22 2.36
C SER A 52 -11.10 -0.99 3.18
N HIS A 53 -10.77 0.21 2.69
CA HIS A 53 -11.10 1.47 3.35
C HIS A 53 -12.29 2.16 2.71
N SER A 54 -12.22 2.46 1.41
CA SER A 54 -13.25 3.26 0.73
C SER A 54 -14.30 2.41 0.00
N SER A 55 -13.88 1.30 -0.61
CA SER A 55 -14.74 0.49 -1.48
C SER A 55 -14.49 -1.01 -1.27
N SER A 56 -14.28 -1.79 -2.33
CA SER A 56 -14.41 -3.24 -2.33
C SER A 56 -13.06 -3.94 -2.26
N TYR A 57 -11.98 -3.26 -2.60
CA TYR A 57 -10.67 -3.86 -2.79
C TYR A 57 -9.56 -3.06 -2.12
N SER A 58 -8.47 -3.75 -1.82
CA SER A 58 -7.21 -3.17 -1.35
C SER A 58 -6.05 -4.05 -1.81
N PHE A 59 -4.83 -3.57 -1.66
CA PHE A 59 -3.63 -4.39 -1.79
C PHE A 59 -3.36 -5.15 -0.49
N TYR A 60 -3.30 -6.47 -0.55
CA TYR A 60 -3.03 -7.38 0.55
C TYR A 60 -1.67 -8.04 0.42
N VAL A 61 -0.99 -8.15 1.56
CA VAL A 61 0.25 -8.89 1.70
C VAL A 61 0.18 -9.74 2.95
N SER A 62 0.77 -10.92 2.84
CA SER A 62 0.82 -11.91 3.92
C SER A 62 2.22 -12.42 4.19
N SER A 63 3.19 -11.51 4.10
CA SER A 63 4.62 -11.73 4.18
C SER A 63 5.30 -10.43 4.63
N ASN A 64 6.46 -10.56 5.26
CA ASN A 64 7.23 -9.46 5.83
C ASN A 64 8.15 -8.74 4.82
N THR A 65 8.19 -9.15 3.55
CA THR A 65 9.17 -8.62 2.56
C THR A 65 8.56 -8.19 1.23
N VAL A 66 7.26 -7.93 1.15
CA VAL A 66 6.62 -7.48 -0.10
C VAL A 66 6.66 -5.96 -0.18
N TRP A 67 7.04 -5.46 -1.34
CA TRP A 67 7.00 -4.05 -1.70
C TRP A 67 5.98 -3.83 -2.81
N ILE A 68 5.43 -2.62 -2.87
CA ILE A 68 4.60 -2.14 -3.99
C ILE A 68 5.08 -0.74 -4.38
N SER A 69 5.10 -0.43 -5.67
CA SER A 69 5.62 0.84 -6.18
C SER A 69 4.96 1.26 -7.49
N GLN A 70 4.83 2.57 -7.68
CA GLN A 70 4.43 3.22 -8.92
C GLN A 70 5.22 4.52 -9.05
N SER A 71 5.63 4.86 -10.26
CA SER A 71 6.32 6.11 -10.56
C SER A 71 5.37 7.08 -11.24
N PHE A 72 5.53 8.37 -10.96
CA PHE A 72 4.83 9.45 -11.66
C PHE A 72 5.83 10.54 -12.07
N SER A 73 5.44 11.38 -13.02
CA SER A 73 6.26 12.51 -13.47
C SER A 73 6.14 13.68 -12.50
N ALA A 74 7.16 13.88 -11.67
CA ALA A 74 7.25 15.02 -10.77
C ALA A 74 7.83 16.26 -11.48
N ILE A 75 7.31 17.43 -11.14
CA ILE A 75 7.82 18.72 -11.62
C ILE A 75 8.68 19.34 -10.52
N SER A 76 9.89 19.77 -10.88
CA SER A 76 10.82 20.41 -9.94
C SER A 76 10.21 21.67 -9.31
N GLY A 77 10.29 21.79 -7.99
CA GLY A 77 9.78 22.93 -7.23
C GLY A 77 8.28 22.89 -6.93
N VAL A 78 7.57 21.84 -7.36
CA VAL A 78 6.16 21.63 -7.03
C VAL A 78 6.03 20.82 -5.74
N LEU A 79 5.10 21.25 -4.85
CA LEU A 79 4.75 20.52 -3.64
C LEU A 79 3.61 19.55 -3.94
N TYR A 80 3.82 18.27 -3.62
CA TYR A 80 2.81 17.23 -3.76
C TYR A 80 2.26 16.83 -2.39
N THR A 81 0.98 16.49 -2.33
CA THR A 81 0.35 15.88 -1.16
C THR A 81 0.29 14.38 -1.35
N ILE A 82 0.78 13.62 -0.38
CA ILE A 82 0.75 12.16 -0.40
C ILE A 82 -0.11 11.68 0.76
N SER A 83 -1.03 10.75 0.48
CA SER A 83 -1.82 10.06 1.50
C SER A 83 -2.00 8.59 1.14
N PHE A 84 -2.26 7.77 2.15
CA PHE A 84 -2.61 6.37 1.99
C PHE A 84 -3.32 5.88 3.25
N TRP A 85 -4.05 4.79 3.13
CA TRP A 85 -4.63 4.06 4.25
C TRP A 85 -3.94 2.71 4.41
N VAL A 86 -3.62 2.34 5.66
CA VAL A 86 -3.03 1.04 5.99
C VAL A 86 -3.80 0.41 7.13
N TYR A 87 -4.07 -0.88 7.01
CA TYR A 87 -4.53 -1.74 8.09
C TYR A 87 -3.57 -2.88 8.32
N LEU A 88 -3.17 -3.03 9.57
CA LEU A 88 -2.28 -4.10 10.01
C LEU A 88 -3.13 -5.10 10.78
N ASP A 89 -3.34 -6.29 10.22
CA ASP A 89 -4.00 -7.38 10.92
C ASP A 89 -2.98 -8.07 11.84
N GLN A 90 -3.02 -7.69 13.11
CA GLN A 90 -2.19 -8.30 14.14
C GLN A 90 -2.83 -9.61 14.63
N THR A 91 -2.89 -10.62 13.78
CA THR A 91 -3.14 -11.99 14.25
C THR A 91 -1.86 -12.61 14.80
N HIS A 92 -1.21 -12.00 15.81
CA HIS A 92 -0.14 -12.68 16.55
C HIS A 92 -0.25 -12.51 18.08
N ASN A 93 -0.32 -13.66 18.75
CA ASN A 93 -0.15 -13.90 20.20
C ASN A 93 1.32 -13.72 20.65
N GLY A 94 2.04 -12.72 20.13
CA GLY A 94 3.45 -12.46 20.41
C GLY A 94 3.68 -11.00 20.81
N SER A 95 4.69 -10.74 21.65
CA SER A 95 4.98 -9.42 22.24
C SER A 95 5.58 -8.37 21.29
N ASP A 96 5.64 -8.64 20.00
CA ASP A 96 6.34 -7.78 19.04
C ASP A 96 5.37 -6.74 18.47
N ASN A 97 5.65 -5.47 18.76
CA ASN A 97 4.87 -4.33 18.25
C ASN A 97 5.32 -4.02 16.82
N PRO A 98 4.44 -4.10 15.80
CA PRO A 98 4.84 -3.80 14.43
C PRO A 98 5.28 -2.33 14.31
N VAL A 99 6.47 -2.10 13.75
CA VAL A 99 6.96 -0.77 13.39
C VAL A 99 6.65 -0.54 11.92
N LEU A 100 5.85 0.48 11.62
CA LEU A 100 5.66 0.97 10.25
C LEU A 100 6.85 1.87 9.90
N ASP A 101 7.81 1.33 9.14
CA ASP A 101 8.91 2.10 8.58
C ASP A 101 8.51 2.65 7.21
N VAL A 102 8.10 3.93 7.16
CA VAL A 102 7.86 4.64 5.89
C VAL A 102 9.17 5.27 5.42
N THR A 103 9.79 4.69 4.39
CA THR A 103 10.96 5.29 3.73
C THR A 103 10.50 6.03 2.48
N MET A 104 10.68 7.36 2.46
CA MET A 104 10.53 8.18 1.25
C MET A 104 11.93 8.41 0.68
N ASN A 105 12.19 7.90 -0.52
CA ASN A 105 13.46 8.08 -1.25
C ASN A 105 13.36 9.16 -2.32
#